data_AF-A0A9D2VVX9-F1
#
_entry.id   AF-A0A9D2VVX9-F1
#
_cell.length_a   1.000
_cell.length_b   1.000
_cell.length_c   1.000
_cell.angle_alpha   90.00
_cell.angle_beta   90.00
_cell.angle_gamma   90.00
#
_symmetry.space_group_name_H-M   'P 1'
#
loop_
_entity.id
_entity.type
_entity.pdbx_description
1 polymer ?
#
loop_
_entity_poly.entity_id
_entity_poly.type
_entity_poly.pdbx_seq_one_letter_code
_entity_poly.pdbx_strand_id
1 'polypeptide(L)'
;MLVKIYTDGAARGNPDGPGGYGTVLEYVDGKGNLHTKEISQGYRKTTNNRMELMAVIAGLEALNRPCQVEVYSDSKYVVDAFNQHWIDSWLKKGWKRGKNEPVKNTDLWKRLLGAKDPHQVSFYWVKGHDGHPQNERCDELATTAADGDSLIEDEGLNEN
;
A
#
# COMPACT_ATOMS: atom_id res chain seq x y z
N MET A 1 15.60 3.55 -13.79
CA MET A 1 14.23 3.87 -14.25
C MET A 1 13.48 4.38 -13.05
N LEU A 2 12.85 5.55 -13.19
CA LEU A 2 11.98 6.13 -12.16
C LEU A 2 10.56 5.62 -12.38
N VAL A 3 9.95 5.06 -11.35
CA VAL A 3 8.54 4.64 -11.34
C VAL A 3 7.83 5.39 -10.23
N LYS A 4 6.69 5.99 -10.55
CA LYS A 4 5.79 6.58 -9.56
C LYS A 4 4.69 5.58 -9.26
N ILE A 5 4.39 5.39 -7.99
CA ILE A 5 3.32 4.52 -7.51
C ILE A 5 2.39 5.38 -6.66
N TYR A 6 1.14 5.43 -7.04
CA TYR A 6 0.06 6.06 -6.29
C TYR A 6 -0.79 4.96 -5.68
N THR A 7 -1.23 5.16 -4.44
CA THR A 7 -1.89 4.10 -3.68
C THR A 7 -2.99 4.64 -2.79
N ASP A 8 -4.09 3.90 -2.71
CA ASP A 8 -5.18 4.15 -1.77
C ASP A 8 -5.80 2.82 -1.32
N GLY A 9 -6.44 2.83 -0.15
CA GLY A 9 -7.11 1.69 0.46
C GLY A 9 -8.43 2.10 1.10
N ALA A 10 -9.48 1.32 0.85
CA ALA A 10 -10.83 1.56 1.36
C ALA A 10 -11.36 0.34 2.12
N ALA A 11 -12.17 0.56 3.15
CA ALA A 11 -12.92 -0.50 3.84
C ALA A 11 -14.35 -0.06 4.20
N ARG A 12 -15.31 -0.94 3.96
CA ARG A 12 -16.75 -0.82 4.27
C ARG A 12 -17.06 -1.55 5.58
N GLY A 13 -16.54 -1.02 6.68
CA GLY A 13 -16.57 -1.71 7.98
C GLY A 13 -15.18 -2.21 8.34
N ASN A 14 -14.74 -1.89 9.55
CA ASN A 14 -13.35 -2.02 9.97
C ASN A 14 -13.28 -2.79 11.31
N PRO A 15 -13.20 -4.13 11.31
CA PRO A 15 -12.89 -5.03 10.19
C PRO A 15 -14.09 -5.74 9.53
N ASP A 16 -15.32 -5.59 10.03
CA ASP A 16 -16.44 -6.50 9.74
C ASP A 16 -17.12 -6.35 8.38
N GLY A 17 -16.43 -5.76 7.39
CA GLY A 17 -16.96 -5.69 6.03
C GLY A 17 -15.87 -5.65 4.97
N PRO A 18 -16.29 -5.56 3.69
CA PRO A 18 -15.38 -5.70 2.58
C PRO A 18 -14.46 -4.49 2.46
N GLY A 19 -13.28 -4.70 1.91
CA GLY A 19 -12.35 -3.62 1.61
C GLY A 19 -11.62 -3.88 0.31
N GLY A 20 -10.94 -2.87 -0.19
CA GLY A 20 -10.20 -2.98 -1.45
C GLY A 20 -9.05 -2.00 -1.47
N TYR A 21 -8.06 -2.30 -2.30
CA TYR A 21 -6.97 -1.38 -2.57
C TYR A 21 -6.96 -0.98 -4.04
N GLY A 22 -6.42 0.20 -4.31
CA GLY A 22 -6.16 0.73 -5.64
C GLY A 22 -4.72 1.17 -5.76
N THR A 23 -4.11 0.89 -6.91
CA THR A 23 -2.71 1.25 -7.18
C THR A 23 -2.54 1.64 -8.64
N VAL A 24 -1.94 2.80 -8.87
CA VAL A 24 -1.59 3.29 -10.20
C VAL A 24 -0.07 3.41 -10.27
N LEU A 25 0.53 2.73 -11.23
CA LEU A 25 1.96 2.81 -11.54
C LEU A 25 2.17 3.61 -12.81
N GLU A 26 3.10 4.55 -12.77
CA GLU A 26 3.48 5.37 -13.91
C GLU A 26 5.00 5.34 -14.11
N TYR A 27 5.45 5.20 -15.35
CA TYR A 27 6.85 5.43 -15.70
C TYR A 27 6.98 5.98 -17.12
N VAL A 28 8.07 6.69 -17.38
CA VAL A 28 8.41 7.20 -18.70
C VAL A 28 9.51 6.35 -19.31
N ASP A 29 9.29 5.84 -20.52
CA ASP A 29 10.29 5.04 -21.23
C ASP A 29 11.42 5.89 -21.83
N GLY A 30 12.45 5.24 -22.40
CA GLY A 30 13.59 5.94 -23.00
C GLY A 30 13.24 6.80 -24.23
N LYS A 31 12.02 6.68 -24.77
CA LYS A 31 11.51 7.50 -25.88
C LYS A 31 10.62 8.65 -25.39
N GLY A 32 10.40 8.78 -24.08
CA GLY A 32 9.57 9.82 -23.50
C GLY A 32 8.08 9.48 -23.42
N ASN A 33 7.67 8.23 -23.68
CA ASN A 33 6.25 7.86 -23.58
C ASN A 33 5.90 7.51 -22.13
N LEU A 34 4.75 8.01 -21.66
CA LEU A 34 4.18 7.64 -20.38
C LEU A 34 3.50 6.27 -20.49
N HIS A 35 3.81 5.38 -19.56
CA HIS A 35 3.17 4.08 -19.38
C HIS A 35 2.46 4.06 -18.04
N THR A 36 1.19 3.67 -18.05
CA THR A 36 0.36 3.56 -16.85
C THR A 36 -0.14 2.13 -16.67
N LYS A 37 -0.12 1.63 -15.43
CA LYS A 37 -0.71 0.35 -15.05
C LYS A 37 -1.56 0.53 -13.80
N GLU A 38 -2.78 0.02 -13.84
CA GLU A 38 -3.70 0.03 -12.70
C GLU A 38 -3.82 -1.37 -12.10
N ILE A 39 -3.88 -1.46 -10.77
CA ILE A 39 -4.02 -2.70 -10.03
C ILE A 39 -5.03 -2.46 -8.91
N SER A 40 -5.99 -3.36 -8.75
CA SER A 40 -6.92 -3.36 -7.63
C SER A 40 -7.35 -4.78 -7.27
N GLN A 41 -7.75 -4.97 -6.01
CA GLN A 41 -8.30 -6.23 -5.52
C GLN A 41 -9.18 -5.97 -4.31
N GLY A 42 -10.35 -6.61 -4.26
CA GLY A 42 -11.28 -6.58 -3.15
C GLY A 42 -11.14 -7.78 -2.23
N TYR A 43 -11.43 -7.59 -0.95
CA TYR A 43 -11.34 -8.55 0.14
C TYR A 43 -12.67 -8.59 0.89
N ARG A 44 -13.12 -9.79 1.30
CA ARG A 44 -14.42 -10.00 1.96
C ARG A 44 -14.52 -9.32 3.33
N LYS A 45 -13.42 -9.35 4.08
CA LYS A 45 -13.32 -8.84 5.44
C LYS A 45 -11.90 -8.34 5.64
N THR A 46 -11.71 -7.06 5.93
CA THR A 46 -10.37 -6.47 6.14
C THR A 46 -10.46 -5.11 6.86
N THR A 47 -9.35 -4.40 6.98
CA THR A 47 -9.28 -3.05 7.60
C THR A 47 -8.72 -2.03 6.61
N ASN A 48 -8.98 -0.74 6.84
CA ASN A 48 -8.41 0.33 6.01
C ASN A 48 -6.88 0.26 5.96
N ASN A 49 -6.23 0.17 7.13
CA ASN A 49 -4.77 0.11 7.23
C ASN A 49 -4.16 -1.10 6.49
N ARG A 50 -4.87 -2.23 6.45
CA ARG A 50 -4.40 -3.40 5.69
C ARG A 50 -4.49 -3.14 4.19
N MET A 51 -5.58 -2.51 3.72
CA MET A 51 -5.71 -2.14 2.31
C MET A 51 -4.70 -1.08 1.88
N GLU A 52 -4.44 -0.07 2.72
CA GLU A 52 -3.38 0.92 2.48
C GLU A 52 -2.00 0.26 2.32
N LEU A 53 -1.65 -0.69 3.20
CA LEU A 53 -0.41 -1.47 3.08
C LEU A 53 -0.40 -2.32 1.81
N MET A 54 -1.52 -2.96 1.50
CA MET A 54 -1.64 -3.87 0.37
C MET A 54 -1.52 -3.14 -0.98
N ALA A 55 -2.02 -1.91 -1.06
CA ALA A 55 -1.82 -1.05 -2.22
C ALA A 55 -0.33 -0.86 -2.55
N VAL A 56 0.47 -0.48 -1.54
CA VAL A 56 1.92 -0.29 -1.72
C VAL A 56 2.63 -1.58 -2.10
N ILE A 57 2.30 -2.68 -1.43
CA ILE A 57 2.91 -3.98 -1.71
C ILE A 57 2.59 -4.41 -3.15
N ALA A 58 1.34 -4.29 -3.59
CA ALA A 58 0.93 -4.67 -4.94
C ALA A 58 1.66 -3.86 -6.02
N GLY A 59 1.88 -2.56 -5.77
CA GLY A 59 2.68 -1.71 -6.64
C GLY A 59 4.14 -2.16 -6.72
N LEU A 60 4.79 -2.43 -5.59
CA LEU A 60 6.18 -2.87 -5.56
C LEU A 60 6.37 -4.26 -6.19
N GLU A 61 5.50 -5.22 -5.88
CA GLU A 61 5.55 -6.58 -6.43
C GLU A 61 5.27 -6.65 -7.94
N ALA A 62 4.61 -5.63 -8.51
CA ALA A 62 4.40 -5.54 -9.94
C ALA A 62 5.68 -5.16 -10.71
N LEU A 63 6.74 -4.69 -10.03
CA LEU A 63 8.00 -4.33 -10.64
C LEU A 63 8.87 -5.57 -10.90
N ASN A 64 9.20 -5.81 -12.16
CA ASN A 64 9.96 -6.98 -12.57
C ASN A 64 11.50 -6.82 -12.52
N ARG A 65 11.99 -5.69 -12.01
CA ARG A 65 13.41 -5.38 -11.89
C ARG A 65 13.65 -4.27 -10.86
N PRO A 66 14.88 -4.14 -10.31
CA PRO A 66 15.26 -3.02 -9.46
C PRO A 66 14.96 -1.65 -10.10
N CYS A 67 14.37 -0.75 -9.31
CA CYS A 67 13.86 0.55 -9.75
C CYS A 67 14.12 1.62 -8.69
N GLN A 68 14.14 2.88 -9.12
CA GLN A 68 13.91 4.02 -8.23
C GLN A 68 12.40 4.25 -8.19
N VAL A 69 11.83 4.29 -6.99
CA VAL A 69 10.38 4.31 -6.79
C VAL A 69 9.99 5.49 -5.90
N GLU A 70 9.04 6.28 -6.36
CA GLU A 70 8.37 7.31 -5.57
C GLU A 70 6.96 6.81 -5.26
N VAL A 71 6.70 6.48 -3.99
CA VAL A 71 5.38 6.06 -3.51
C VAL A 71 4.65 7.28 -2.96
N TYR A 72 3.48 7.58 -3.52
CA TYR A 72 2.56 8.61 -3.09
C TYR A 72 1.34 7.95 -2.45
N SER A 73 1.11 8.24 -1.18
CA SER A 73 -0.01 7.70 -0.42
C SER A 73 -0.56 8.75 0.52
N ASP A 74 -1.87 8.76 0.74
CA ASP A 74 -2.51 9.57 1.77
C ASP A 74 -2.54 8.89 3.15
N SER A 75 -2.15 7.61 3.20
CA SER A 75 -1.93 6.87 4.43
C SER A 75 -0.72 7.43 5.18
N LYS A 76 -0.99 8.25 6.18
CA LYS A 76 0.03 8.63 7.18
C LYS A 76 0.60 7.40 7.88
N TYR A 77 -0.21 6.36 8.09
CA TYR A 77 0.25 5.13 8.74
C TYR A 77 1.42 4.49 7.98
N VAL A 78 1.31 4.38 6.66
CA VAL A 78 2.38 3.86 5.80
C VAL A 78 3.55 4.84 5.74
N VAL A 79 3.27 6.10 5.39
CA VAL A 79 4.32 7.08 5.10
C VAL A 79 5.15 7.41 6.34
N ASP A 80 4.50 7.62 7.49
CA ASP A 80 5.19 7.90 8.75
C ASP A 80 6.00 6.70 9.25
N ALA A 81 5.57 5.46 8.99
CA ALA A 81 6.32 4.29 9.44
C ALA A 81 7.74 4.26 8.84
N PHE A 82 7.88 4.70 7.59
CA PHE A 82 9.17 4.86 6.93
C PHE A 82 9.85 6.19 7.30
N ASN A 83 9.17 7.32 7.14
CA ASN A 83 9.77 8.64 7.29
C ASN A 83 10.15 8.97 8.75
N GLN A 84 9.45 8.38 9.72
CA GLN A 84 9.74 8.53 11.15
C GLN A 84 10.48 7.32 11.74
N HIS A 85 10.99 6.41 10.91
CA HIS A 85 11.81 5.26 11.33
C HIS A 85 11.12 4.31 12.33
N TRP A 86 9.79 4.13 12.24
CA TRP A 86 9.09 3.19 13.09
C TRP A 86 9.48 1.74 12.78
N ILE A 87 9.66 1.42 11.49
CA ILE A 87 10.06 0.09 11.04
C ILE A 87 11.40 -0.32 11.66
N ASP A 88 12.38 0.58 11.66
CA ASP A 88 13.70 0.33 12.25
C ASP A 88 13.60 0.02 13.75
N SER A 89 12.71 0.72 14.45
CA SER A 89 12.41 0.50 15.87
C SER A 89 11.73 -0.85 16.10
N TRP A 90 10.77 -1.21 15.26
CA TRP A 90 10.05 -2.49 15.35
C TRP A 90 10.96 -3.68 15.06
N LEU A 91 11.81 -3.60 14.04
CA LEU A 91 12.80 -4.63 13.72
C LEU A 91 13.76 -4.86 14.88
N LYS A 92 14.31 -3.79 15.46
CA LYS A 92 15.20 -3.87 16.64
C LYS A 92 14.51 -4.49 17.86
N LYS A 93 13.20 -4.34 17.98
CA LYS A 93 12.39 -4.87 19.10
C LYS A 93 11.70 -6.20 18.78
N GLY A 94 11.99 -6.82 17.63
CA GLY A 94 11.38 -8.07 17.21
C GLY A 94 9.87 -7.97 16.97
N TRP A 95 9.43 -6.95 16.24
CA TRP A 95 8.03 -6.65 15.92
C TRP A 95 7.15 -6.34 17.14
N LYS A 96 7.76 -5.69 18.14
CA LYS A 96 7.05 -5.18 19.32
C LYS A 96 7.06 -3.66 19.34
N ARG A 97 5.92 -3.07 19.69
CA ARG A 97 5.80 -1.65 20.01
C ARG A 97 6.11 -1.43 21.50
N GLY A 98 5.86 -0.21 22.01
CA GLY A 98 5.95 0.07 23.45
C GLY A 98 5.12 -0.91 24.29
N LYS A 99 5.24 -0.89 25.63
CA LYS A 99 4.53 -1.81 26.54
C LYS A 99 4.60 -3.31 26.16
N ASN A 100 5.54 -3.73 25.32
CA ASN A 100 5.66 -5.10 24.77
C ASN A 100 4.45 -5.60 23.96
N GLU A 101 3.62 -4.69 23.44
CA GLU A 101 2.51 -5.10 22.57
C GLU A 101 3.03 -5.47 21.18
N PRO A 102 2.39 -6.42 20.47
CA PRO A 102 2.74 -6.74 19.10
C PRO A 102 2.42 -5.57 18.14
N VAL A 103 3.26 -5.39 17.14
CA VAL A 103 2.96 -4.50 16.01
C VAL A 103 1.82 -5.11 15.21
N LYS A 104 0.76 -4.34 14.95
CA LYS A 104 -0.35 -4.79 14.10
C LYS A 104 0.11 -4.93 12.65
N ASN A 105 -0.51 -5.84 11.91
CA ASN A 105 -0.27 -6.11 10.49
C ASN A 105 1.18 -6.50 10.19
N THR A 106 1.83 -7.21 11.13
CA THR A 106 3.24 -7.63 10.99
C THR A 106 3.46 -8.49 9.75
N ASP A 107 2.48 -9.30 9.35
CA ASP A 107 2.44 -10.09 8.13
C ASP A 107 2.64 -9.20 6.88
N LEU A 108 1.83 -8.15 6.73
CA LEU A 108 1.90 -7.22 5.61
C LEU A 108 3.17 -6.37 5.66
N TRP A 109 3.61 -5.93 6.85
CA TRP A 109 4.86 -5.18 6.96
C TRP A 109 6.08 -5.99 6.53
N LYS A 110 6.15 -7.27 6.89
CA LYS A 110 7.21 -8.17 6.43
C LYS A 110 7.18 -8.34 4.91
N ARG A 111 5.98 -8.53 4.34
CA ARG A 111 5.80 -8.63 2.88
C ARG A 111 6.23 -7.35 2.17
N LEU A 112 5.82 -6.18 2.68
CA LEU A 112 6.21 -4.87 2.15
C LEU A 112 7.73 -4.68 2.19
N LEU A 113 8.38 -5.03 3.30
CA LEU A 113 9.84 -4.96 3.39
C LEU A 113 10.53 -5.87 2.36
N GLY A 114 10.02 -7.08 2.15
CA GLY A 114 10.52 -7.98 1.11
C GLY A 114 10.33 -7.42 -0.31
N ALA A 115 9.13 -6.89 -0.61
CA ALA A 115 8.82 -6.27 -1.89
C ALA A 115 9.66 -4.99 -2.14
N LYS A 116 9.97 -4.23 -1.09
CA LYS A 116 10.78 -3.01 -1.14
C LYS A 116 12.27 -3.29 -1.35
N ASP A 117 12.81 -4.38 -0.79
CA ASP A 117 14.25 -4.70 -0.73
C ASP A 117 15.02 -4.49 -2.05
N PRO A 118 14.56 -4.95 -3.23
CA PRO A 118 15.30 -4.76 -4.48
C PRO A 118 15.22 -3.32 -5.04
N HIS A 119 14.50 -2.39 -4.41
CA HIS A 119 14.22 -1.06 -4.93
C HIS A 119 14.74 0.06 -4.03
N GLN A 120 15.11 1.19 -4.65
CA GLN A 120 15.34 2.44 -3.94
C GLN A 120 14.01 3.19 -3.85
N VAL A 121 13.36 3.12 -2.69
CA VAL A 121 11.98 3.63 -2.49
C VAL A 121 11.96 4.85 -1.57
N SER A 122 11.28 5.90 -2.02
CA SER A 122 10.95 7.11 -1.25
C SER A 122 9.43 7.21 -1.05
N PHE A 123 9.00 7.64 0.14
CA PHE A 123 7.58 7.76 0.50
C PHE A 123 7.18 9.23 0.66
N TYR A 124 6.12 9.63 -0.04
CA TYR A 124 5.57 10.97 -0.05
C TYR A 124 4.14 10.93 0.43
N TRP A 125 3.85 11.67 1.49
CA TRP A 125 2.49 11.85 1.96
C TRP A 125 1.79 12.87 1.06
N VAL A 126 0.66 12.47 0.50
CA VAL A 126 -0.25 13.37 -0.20
C VAL A 126 -1.51 13.56 0.62
N LYS A 127 -2.14 14.72 0.51
CA LYS A 127 -3.42 14.94 1.16
C LYS A 127 -4.49 14.27 0.31
N GLY A 128 -5.24 13.33 0.91
CA GLY A 128 -6.36 12.67 0.24
C GLY A 128 -7.41 13.69 -0.24
N HIS A 129 -8.01 13.41 -1.39
CA HIS A 129 -9.12 14.18 -1.99
C HIS A 129 -8.83 15.68 -2.23
N ASP A 130 -7.56 16.05 -2.45
CA ASP A 130 -7.15 17.45 -2.72
C ASP A 130 -6.98 17.75 -4.22
N GLY A 131 -7.60 16.96 -5.11
CA GLY A 131 -7.52 17.16 -6.56
C GLY A 131 -6.32 16.51 -7.24
N HIS A 132 -5.66 15.51 -6.62
CA HIS A 132 -4.59 14.75 -7.27
C HIS A 132 -5.19 13.62 -8.12
N PRO A 133 -5.17 13.69 -9.47
CA PRO A 133 -5.94 12.77 -10.31
C PRO A 133 -5.59 11.29 -10.09
N GLN A 134 -4.31 10.97 -9.89
CA GLN A 134 -3.88 9.60 -9.61
C GLN A 134 -4.36 9.08 -8.25
N ASN A 135 -4.49 9.94 -7.23
CA ASN A 135 -5.01 9.51 -5.92
C ASN A 135 -6.52 9.27 -6.01
N GLU A 136 -7.25 10.17 -6.67
CA GLU A 136 -8.69 9.99 -6.95
C GLU A 136 -8.94 8.71 -7.75
N ARG A 137 -8.05 8.40 -8.71
CA ARG A 137 -8.12 7.14 -9.45
C ARG A 137 -7.86 5.92 -8.55
N CYS A 138 -6.94 6.03 -7.59
CA CYS A 138 -6.71 4.96 -6.62
C CYS A 138 -7.92 4.77 -5.70
N ASP A 139 -8.55 5.84 -5.21
CA ASP A 139 -9.79 5.78 -4.42
C ASP A 139 -10.91 5.09 -5.21
N GLU A 140 -11.12 5.48 -6.47
CA GLU A 140 -12.10 4.85 -7.36
C GLU A 140 -11.83 3.34 -7.53
N LEU A 141 -10.57 2.96 -7.76
CA LEU A 141 -10.15 1.56 -7.88
C LEU A 141 -10.37 0.79 -6.57
N ALA A 142 -10.02 1.37 -5.43
CA ALA A 142 -10.14 0.75 -4.11
C ALA A 142 -11.60 0.54 -3.72
N THR A 143 -12.43 1.57 -3.91
CA THR A 143 -13.86 1.55 -3.60
C THR A 143 -14.62 0.60 -4.53
N THR A 144 -14.35 0.64 -5.84
CA THR A 144 -14.95 -0.30 -6.80
C THR A 144 -14.59 -1.75 -6.47
N ALA A 145 -13.34 -2.00 -6.07
CA ALA A 145 -12.91 -3.34 -5.68
C ALA A 145 -13.58 -3.80 -4.37
N ALA A 146 -13.74 -2.91 -3.39
CA ALA A 146 -14.42 -3.21 -2.13
C ALA A 146 -15.92 -3.52 -2.32
N ASP A 147 -16.57 -2.80 -3.24
CA ASP A 147 -18.01 -2.91 -3.49
C ASP A 147 -18.36 -3.99 -4.54
N GLY A 148 -17.36 -4.62 -5.17
CA GLY A 148 -17.53 -5.64 -6.21
C GLY A 148 -17.75 -7.06 -5.68
N ASP A 149 -18.05 -7.99 -6.59
CA ASP A 149 -18.37 -9.40 -6.25
C ASP A 149 -17.15 -10.32 -6.15
N SER A 150 -16.00 -9.92 -6.72
CA SER A 150 -14.78 -10.74 -6.83
C SER A 150 -13.87 -10.60 -5.60
N LEU A 151 -14.45 -10.80 -4.42
CA LEU A 151 -13.79 -10.62 -3.13
C LEU A 151 -13.03 -11.89 -2.70
N ILE A 152 -11.74 -11.73 -2.38
CA ILE A 152 -10.89 -12.78 -1.83
C ILE A 152 -10.82 -12.71 -0.29
N GLU A 153 -10.25 -13.73 0.34
CA GLU A 153 -10.05 -13.73 1.79
C GLU A 153 -8.76 -12.99 2.18
N ASP A 154 -8.81 -12.27 3.30
CA ASP A 154 -7.63 -11.66 3.91
C ASP A 154 -7.09 -12.60 5.00
N GLU A 155 -6.26 -13.56 4.60
CA GLU A 155 -5.75 -14.63 5.48
C GLU A 155 -5.01 -14.09 6.72
N GLY A 156 -4.32 -12.96 6.57
CA GLY A 156 -3.55 -12.32 7.65
C GLY A 156 -4.38 -11.44 8.58
N LEU A 157 -5.68 -11.25 8.33
CA LEU A 157 -6.53 -10.39 9.16
C LEU A 157 -6.59 -10.87 10.62
N ASN A 158 -6.64 -12.19 10.82
CA ASN A 158 -6.74 -12.79 12.15
C ASN A 158 -5.37 -13.00 12.82
N GLU A 159 -4.28 -12.71 12.11
CA GLU A 159 -2.91 -12.87 12.61
C GLU A 159 -2.45 -11.62 13.38
N ASN A 160 -3.19 -11.17 14.41
CA ASN A 160 -2.67 -10.25 15.45
C ASN A 160 -3.44 -10.34 16.77
#